data_AF-J9FTC3-F1
#
_entry.id   AF-J9FTC3-F1
#
_cell.length_a   1.000
_cell.length_b   1.000
_cell.length_c   1.000
_cell.angle_alpha   90.00
_cell.angle_beta   90.00
_cell.angle_gamma   90.00
#
_symmetry.space_group_name_H-M   'P 1'
#
loop_
_entity.id
_entity.type
_entity.pdbx_description
1 polymer ?
#
loop_
_entity_poly.entity_id
_entity_poly.type
_entity_poly.pdbx_seq_one_letter_code
_entity_poly.pdbx_strand_id
1 'polypeptide(L)' 'MASRVRIDGLAAEVMKGLTQYADLASDSMKSAVKKAGATVRKEIQSNAPKNTGAYAKSWSVKKVQESA' A
#
# COMPACT_ATOMS: atom_id res chain seq x y z
N MET A 1 -24.31 -6.02 -9.27
CA MET A 1 -25.16 -5.38 -10.31
C MET A 1 -24.71 -5.95 -11.65
N ALA A 2 -25.55 -6.71 -12.35
CA ALA A 2 -25.16 -7.35 -13.61
C ALA A 2 -25.11 -6.30 -14.74
N SER A 3 -23.90 -5.92 -15.15
CA SER A 3 -23.68 -5.00 -16.27
C SER A 3 -24.05 -5.71 -17.58
N ARG A 4 -25.06 -5.20 -18.29
CA ARG A 4 -25.42 -5.70 -19.64
C ARG A 4 -24.43 -5.10 -20.65
N VAL A 5 -23.49 -5.91 -21.12
CA VAL A 5 -22.46 -5.49 -22.09
C VAL A 5 -22.87 -5.96 -23.49
N ARG A 6 -22.75 -5.09 -24.49
CA ARG A 6 -22.91 -5.47 -25.92
C ARG A 6 -21.77 -6.38 -26.32
N ILE A 7 -22.00 -7.37 -27.20
CA ILE A 7 -20.99 -8.37 -27.60
C ILE A 7 -19.70 -7.69 -28.10
N ASP A 8 -19.82 -6.59 -28.85
CA ASP A 8 -18.69 -5.82 -29.38
C ASP A 8 -17.84 -5.12 -28.29
N GLY A 9 -18.38 -4.96 -27.08
CA GLY A 9 -17.72 -4.34 -25.93
C GLY A 9 -17.26 -5.31 -24.84
N LEU A 10 -17.51 -6.62 -25.01
CA LEU A 10 -17.21 -7.63 -23.99
C LEU A 10 -15.71 -7.70 -23.68
N ALA A 11 -14.86 -7.71 -24.71
CA ALA A 11 -13.41 -7.74 -24.53
C ALA A 11 -12.89 -6.51 -23.76
N ALA A 12 -13.45 -5.32 -24.01
CA ALA A 12 -13.07 -4.09 -23.32
C ALA A 12 -13.48 -4.11 -21.84
N GLU A 13 -14.67 -4.61 -21.51
CA GLU A 13 -15.11 -4.73 -20.12
C GLU A 13 -14.35 -5.82 -19.34
N VAL A 14 -13.94 -6.92 -20.00
CA VAL A 14 -13.05 -7.92 -19.38
C VAL A 14 -11.69 -7.31 -19.06
N MET A 15 -11.08 -6.60 -20.00
CA MET A 15 -9.80 -5.91 -19.77
C MET A 15 -9.89 -4.89 -18.63
N LYS A 16 -10.97 -4.11 -18.60
CA LYS A 16 -11.23 -3.15 -17.52
C LYS A 16 -11.37 -3.83 -16.16
N GLY A 17 -12.06 -4.98 -16.08
CA GLY A 17 -12.14 -5.78 -14.86
C GLY A 17 -10.78 -6.31 -14.40
N LEU A 18 -9.94 -6.77 -15.32
CA LEU A 18 -8.57 -7.21 -15.04
C LEU A 18 -7.68 -6.05 -14.55
N THR A 19 -7.76 -4.88 -15.18
CA THR A 19 -7.05 -3.67 -14.72
C THR A 19 -7.51 -3.27 -13.33
N GLN A 20 -8.82 -3.20 -13.07
CA GLN A 20 -9.35 -2.87 -11.75
C GLN A 20 -8.91 -3.85 -10.67
N TYR A 21 -8.80 -5.14 -10.98
CA TYR A 21 -8.28 -6.13 -10.05
C TYR A 21 -6.80 -5.91 -9.75
N ALA A 22 -5.99 -5.63 -10.78
CA ALA A 22 -4.57 -5.33 -10.63
C ALA A 22 -4.32 -4.05 -9.80
N ASP A 23 -5.13 -3.01 -10.01
CA ASP A 23 -5.06 -1.76 -9.25
C ASP A 23 -5.43 -1.99 -7.78
N LEU A 24 -6.51 -2.73 -7.52
CA LEU A 24 -6.95 -3.05 -6.15
C LEU A 24 -5.91 -3.89 -5.40
N ALA A 25 -5.31 -4.88 -6.07
CA ALA A 25 -4.23 -5.67 -5.50
C ALA A 25 -3.02 -4.78 -5.17
N SER A 26 -2.66 -3.88 -6.08
CA SER A 26 -1.54 -2.95 -5.89
C SER A 26 -1.78 -1.99 -4.72
N ASP A 27 -2.99 -1.46 -4.56
CA ASP A 27 -3.36 -0.59 -3.45
C ASP A 27 -3.36 -1.30 -2.10
N SER A 28 -3.81 -2.55 -2.06
CA SER A 28 -3.74 -3.37 -0.85
C SER A 28 -2.29 -3.63 -0.44
N MET A 29 -1.41 -3.91 -1.42
CA MET A 29 0.02 -4.13 -1.19
C MET A 29 0.71 -2.84 -0.72
N LYS A 30 0.45 -1.71 -1.37
CA LYS A 30 0.93 -0.38 -0.96
C LYS A 30 0.55 -0.05 0.49
N SER A 31 -0.69 -0.36 0.87
CA SER A 31 -1.20 -0.16 2.22
C SER A 31 -0.49 -1.05 3.23
N ALA A 32 -0.25 -2.33 2.90
CA ALA A 32 0.48 -3.25 3.74
C ALA A 32 1.93 -2.80 3.98
N VAL A 33 2.63 -2.33 2.95
CA VAL A 33 4.01 -1.82 3.06
C VAL A 33 4.09 -0.57 3.94
N LYS A 34 3.17 0.38 3.77
CA LYS A 34 3.08 1.57 4.63
C LYS A 34 2.86 1.18 6.09
N LYS A 35 1.97 0.23 6.34
CA LYS A 35 1.67 -0.28 7.68
C LYS A 35 2.90 -0.95 8.31
N ALA A 36 3.58 -1.81 7.56
CA ALA A 36 4.80 -2.47 8.04
C ALA A 36 5.88 -1.46 8.45
N GLY A 37 6.15 -0.44 7.61
CA GLY A 37 7.10 0.63 7.95
C GLY A 37 6.71 1.38 9.23
N ALA A 38 5.43 1.72 9.37
CA ALA A 38 4.92 2.41 10.57
C ALA A 38 5.02 1.54 11.84
N THR A 39 4.77 0.24 11.74
CA THR A 39 4.92 -0.72 12.85
C THR A 39 6.37 -0.80 13.29
N VAL A 40 7.30 -1.01 12.35
CA VAL A 40 8.74 -1.08 12.65
C VAL A 40 9.22 0.19 13.34
N ARG A 41 8.81 1.37 12.85
CA ARG A 41 9.14 2.65 13.50
C ARG A 41 8.62 2.70 14.95
N LYS A 42 7.39 2.25 15.20
CA LYS A 42 6.80 2.22 16.55
C LYS A 42 7.54 1.26 17.47
N GLU A 43 7.87 0.05 16.99
CA GLU A 43 8.62 -0.92 17.78
C GLU A 43 10.01 -0.41 18.16
N ILE A 44 10.71 0.21 17.21
CA ILE A 44 11.99 0.86 17.48
C ILE A 44 11.81 1.98 18.51
N GLN A 45 10.77 2.81 18.39
CA GLN A 45 10.49 3.88 19.36
C GLN A 45 10.23 3.35 20.77
N SER A 46 9.48 2.25 20.89
CA SER A 46 9.12 1.64 22.18
C SER A 46 10.29 0.94 22.86
N ASN A 47 11.16 0.30 22.08
CA ASN A 47 12.25 -0.53 22.59
C ASN A 47 13.64 0.16 22.55
N ALA A 48 13.71 1.40 22.05
CA ALA A 48 14.96 2.14 21.94
C ALA A 48 15.60 2.46 23.31
N PRO A 49 16.94 2.53 23.37
CA PRO A 49 17.66 2.97 24.56
C PRO A 49 17.18 4.34 25.06
N LYS A 50 16.87 4.43 26.36
CA LYS A 50 16.18 5.59 26.94
C LYS A 50 17.09 6.69 27.47
N ASN A 51 18.41 6.59 27.31
CA ASN A 51 19.37 7.53 27.91
C ASN A 51 19.01 9.01 27.61
N THR A 52 18.87 9.37 26.34
CA THR A 52 18.41 10.72 25.91
C THR A 52 17.13 10.68 25.07
N GLY A 53 16.68 9.49 24.67
CA GLY A 53 15.57 9.30 23.72
C GLY A 53 15.87 9.77 22.29
N ALA A 54 17.10 10.23 22.00
CA ALA A 54 17.49 10.69 20.67
C ALA A 54 17.38 9.57 19.62
N TYR A 55 17.79 8.36 19.98
CA TYR A 55 17.72 7.19 19.10
C TYR A 55 16.27 6.80 18.74
N ALA A 56 15.33 6.86 19.69
CA ALA A 56 13.91 6.63 19.39
C ALA A 56 13.37 7.66 18.38
N LYS A 57 13.83 8.90 18.50
CA LYS A 57 13.35 10.03 17.69
C LYS A 57 14.00 10.10 16.30
N SER A 58 15.13 9.43 16.06
CA SER A 58 15.87 9.52 14.79
C SER A 58 15.24 8.74 13.64
N TRP A 59 14.23 7.89 13.89
CA TRP A 59 13.61 7.05 12.86
C TRP A 59 12.39 7.71 12.23
N SER A 60 12.36 7.73 10.89
CA SER A 60 11.24 8.22 10.08
C SER A 60 10.92 7.25 8.95
N VAL A 61 9.63 7.10 8.63
CA VAL A 61 9.16 6.32 7.49
C VAL A 61 8.92 7.29 6.35
N LYS A 62 9.62 7.11 5.23
CA LYS A 62 9.49 7.96 4.04
C LYS A 62 9.08 7.12 2.85
N LYS A 63 8.09 7.61 2.09
CA LYS A 63 7.77 7.08 0.78
C LYS A 63 8.75 7.70 -0.24
N VAL A 64 9.60 6.88 -0.85
CA VAL A 64 10.62 7.33 -1.81
C VAL A 64 10.09 7.26 -3.25
N GLN A 65 9.40 6.18 -3.59
CA GLN A 65 8.73 5.98 -4.87
C GLN A 65 7.55 5.03 -4.66
N GLU A 66 6.50 5.18 -5.45
CA GLU A 66 5.35 4.26 -5.47
C GLU A 66 4.97 4.05 -6.93
N SER A 67 4.97 2.80 -7.39
CA SER A 67 4.51 2.47 -8.75
C SER A 67 2.99 2.64 -8.80
N ALA A 68 2.49 3.24 -9.89
CA ALA A 68 1.06 3.35 -10.14
C ALA A 68 0.45 1.96 -10.21
#